data_AF-A0A5J4Y128-F1
#
_entry.id   AF-A0A5J4Y128-F1
#
_cell.length_a   1.000
_cell.length_b   1.000
_cell.length_c   1.000
_cell.angle_alpha   90.00
_cell.angle_beta   90.00
_cell.angle_gamma   90.00
#
_symmetry.space_group_name_H-M   'P 1'
#
loop_
_entity.id
_entity.type
_entity.pdbx_description
1 polymer ?
#
loop_
_entity_poly.entity_id
_entity_poly.type
_entity_poly.pdbx_seq_one_letter_code
_entity_poly.pdbx_strand_id
1 'polypeptide(L)'
;MDDELRLLTPCEVVRDALPAKLANTLLKGLVSEAVTWNRGTWYMGGKEHTAPRTSAYYTLHDTKETASVQAFDDNAKDVSASVDKQMAAPELKEAASIVSDHVNRLARRVQSSLASSDRDGWRCSYALCNMYQDGQEGVGPHADRLTTLGPRPIIASLSLGATRIFRIKCMTPQADATTKPVTPSSGWQQSVQLPVSEPLHAAHGRVVHSGMQDAADRMKASQHCMREGVQSIAPKGQQAALHGGDEAVPQQEQQSCPKPGIQSVCSVDVQLPHNTLVIMWPPMQEAWKHEVPKCRHVETHPISGKARINLTFRRLKPEWAAKSPCCRCNQQAVMKASLPSSATSQQRYYFACDNTKGPGCGFFSWAQIVAI
;
A
#
# COMPACT_ATOMS: atom_id res chain seq x y z
N MET A 1 12.52 -1.05 -4.69
CA MET A 1 11.29 -1.10 -3.88
C MET A 1 10.02 -0.77 -4.67
N ASP A 2 9.89 0.41 -5.31
CA ASP A 2 8.61 0.76 -5.99
C ASP A 2 8.30 -0.13 -7.22
N ASP A 3 9.29 -0.51 -8.03
CA ASP A 3 9.10 -1.44 -9.15
C ASP A 3 8.87 -2.90 -8.69
N GLU A 4 9.46 -3.29 -7.55
CA GLU A 4 9.29 -4.63 -6.98
C GLU A 4 7.88 -4.84 -6.44
N LEU A 5 7.25 -3.80 -5.89
CA LEU A 5 5.87 -3.87 -5.38
C LEU A 5 4.88 -4.28 -6.49
N ARG A 6 5.11 -3.81 -7.72
CA ARG A 6 4.27 -4.13 -8.89
C ARG A 6 4.40 -5.57 -9.35
N LEU A 7 5.55 -6.19 -9.09
CA LEU A 7 5.77 -7.60 -9.39
C LEU A 7 5.07 -8.50 -8.37
N LEU A 8 4.89 -8.01 -7.14
CA LEU A 8 4.31 -8.77 -6.04
C LEU A 8 2.81 -8.52 -5.85
N THR A 9 2.31 -7.35 -6.25
CA THR A 9 0.93 -6.91 -5.97
C THR A 9 0.36 -6.13 -7.15
N PRO A 10 -0.98 -6.06 -7.31
CA PRO A 10 -1.62 -5.20 -8.29
C PRO A 10 -1.64 -3.72 -7.86
N CYS A 11 -0.62 -3.27 -7.14
CA CYS A 11 -0.50 -1.91 -6.65
C CYS A 11 0.71 -1.20 -7.28
N GLU A 12 0.60 0.10 -7.42
CA GLU A 12 1.68 0.99 -7.84
C GLU A 12 1.79 2.17 -6.89
N VAL A 13 3.02 2.58 -6.56
CA VAL A 13 3.29 3.71 -5.66
C VAL A 13 3.87 4.87 -6.47
N VAL A 14 3.35 6.07 -6.20
CA VAL A 14 3.90 7.33 -6.71
C VAL A 14 4.26 8.19 -5.49
N ARG A 15 5.56 8.45 -5.33
CA ARG A 15 6.10 9.38 -4.33
C ARG A 15 5.93 10.81 -4.81
N ASP A 16 5.78 11.73 -3.87
CA ASP A 16 5.62 13.16 -4.13
C ASP A 16 4.54 13.47 -5.17
N ALA A 17 3.40 12.79 -5.04
CA ALA A 17 2.35 12.75 -6.05
C ALA A 17 1.72 14.13 -6.36
N LEU A 18 1.71 15.03 -5.38
CA LEU A 18 1.26 16.41 -5.54
C LEU A 18 2.44 17.38 -5.44
N PRO A 19 2.35 18.58 -6.05
CA PRO A 19 3.26 19.68 -5.74
C PRO A 19 3.31 19.91 -4.22
N ALA A 20 4.51 20.04 -3.64
CA ALA A 20 4.70 20.10 -2.19
C ALA A 20 3.88 21.20 -1.51
N LYS A 21 3.69 22.35 -2.18
CA LYS A 21 2.82 23.43 -1.69
C LYS A 21 1.37 22.97 -1.57
N LEU A 22 0.83 22.32 -2.61
CA LEU A 22 -0.54 21.80 -2.62
C LEU A 22 -0.73 20.72 -1.55
N ALA A 23 0.19 19.76 -1.45
CA ALA A 23 0.12 18.69 -0.44
C ALA A 23 0.05 19.23 0.99
N ASN A 24 0.86 20.25 1.30
CA ASN A 24 0.90 20.88 2.61
C ASN A 24 -0.33 21.76 2.89
N THR A 25 -0.80 22.53 1.90
CA THR A 25 -2.03 23.34 2.05
C THR A 25 -3.24 22.44 2.26
N LEU A 26 -3.37 21.39 1.43
CA LEU A 26 -4.47 20.42 1.54
C LEU A 26 -4.45 19.71 2.90
N LEU A 27 -3.28 19.27 3.38
CA LEU A 27 -3.16 18.64 4.70
C LEU A 27 -3.60 19.60 5.82
N LYS A 28 -3.18 20.87 5.79
CA LYS A 28 -3.59 21.87 6.79
C LYS A 28 -5.11 22.05 6.81
N GLY A 29 -5.72 22.22 5.64
CA GLY A 29 -7.17 22.35 5.51
C GLY A 29 -7.91 21.15 6.09
N LEU A 30 -7.54 19.95 5.65
CA LEU A 30 -8.20 18.71 6.10
C LEU A 30 -8.00 18.44 7.60
N VAL A 31 -6.83 18.72 8.17
CA VAL A 31 -6.62 18.59 9.63
C VAL A 31 -7.49 19.56 10.41
N SER A 32 -7.62 20.80 9.93
CA SER A 32 -8.49 21.79 10.59
C SER A 32 -9.96 21.40 10.53
N GLU A 33 -10.39 20.79 9.43
CA GLU A 33 -11.75 20.34 9.21
C GLU A 33 -12.06 19.04 9.99
N ALA A 34 -11.07 18.14 10.14
CA ALA A 34 -11.26 16.84 10.76
C ALA A 34 -11.70 16.86 12.22
N VAL A 35 -11.64 18.02 12.88
CA VAL A 35 -12.21 18.27 14.21
C VAL A 35 -13.74 18.08 14.21
N THR A 36 -14.41 18.33 13.08
CA THR A 36 -15.87 18.15 12.96
C THR A 36 -16.27 16.74 12.54
N TRP A 37 -15.33 15.94 12.04
CA TRP A 37 -15.63 14.64 11.45
C TRP A 37 -16.07 13.62 12.50
N ASN A 38 -17.10 12.86 12.14
CA ASN A 38 -17.64 11.81 12.99
C ASN A 38 -16.92 10.48 12.79
N ARG A 39 -16.99 9.62 13.82
CA ARG A 39 -16.62 8.21 13.69
C ARG A 39 -17.83 7.42 13.22
N GLY A 40 -17.73 6.79 12.05
CA GLY A 40 -18.80 5.92 11.58
C GLY A 40 -19.02 4.72 12.48
N THR A 41 -20.25 4.21 12.51
CA THR A 41 -20.57 2.94 13.16
C THR A 41 -20.89 1.87 12.13
N TRP A 42 -20.62 0.63 12.48
CA TRP A 42 -20.89 -0.52 11.63
C TRP A 42 -21.34 -1.69 12.49
N TYR A 43 -22.17 -2.56 11.93
CA TYR A 43 -22.69 -3.72 12.64
C TYR A 43 -21.96 -4.98 12.21
N MET A 44 -21.47 -5.76 13.18
CA MET A 44 -20.91 -7.10 12.99
C MET A 44 -21.59 -8.08 13.94
N GLY A 45 -22.11 -9.20 13.42
CA GLY A 45 -22.73 -10.22 14.26
C GLY A 45 -23.84 -9.67 15.17
N GLY A 46 -24.63 -8.71 14.67
CA GLY A 46 -25.70 -8.05 15.42
C GLY A 46 -25.23 -7.03 16.47
N LYS A 47 -23.92 -6.78 16.62
CA LYS A 47 -23.36 -5.78 17.53
C LYS A 47 -22.88 -4.56 16.77
N GLU A 48 -23.12 -3.38 17.33
CA GLU A 48 -22.60 -2.13 16.80
C GLU A 48 -21.16 -1.90 17.26
N HIS A 49 -20.32 -1.46 16.33
CA HIS A 49 -18.91 -1.14 16.55
C HIS A 49 -18.62 0.23 15.97
N THR A 50 -17.84 1.03 16.70
CA THR A 50 -17.38 2.34 16.23
C THR A 50 -16.05 2.19 15.47
N ALA A 51 -15.92 2.90 14.35
CA ALA A 51 -14.68 2.93 13.59
C ALA A 51 -13.56 3.59 14.40
N PRO A 52 -12.37 2.97 14.52
CA PRO A 52 -11.23 3.56 15.21
C PRO A 52 -10.49 4.57 14.29
N ARG A 53 -11.26 5.48 13.68
CA ARG A 53 -10.84 6.62 12.85
C ARG A 53 -12.03 7.56 12.62
N THR A 54 -11.78 8.83 12.33
CA THR A 54 -12.82 9.76 11.82
C THR A 54 -12.81 9.77 10.30
N SER A 55 -13.92 10.19 9.68
CA SER A 55 -14.01 10.19 8.22
C SER A 55 -14.89 11.33 7.69
N ALA A 56 -14.61 11.72 6.44
CA ALA A 56 -15.37 12.70 5.65
C ALA A 56 -15.59 12.16 4.23
N TYR A 57 -16.70 12.54 3.60
CA TYR A 57 -16.99 12.18 2.21
C TYR A 57 -17.04 13.46 1.37
N TYR A 58 -16.23 13.49 0.33
CA TYR A 58 -16.18 14.64 -0.58
C TYR A 58 -16.63 14.27 -1.97
N THR A 59 -17.63 14.99 -2.47
CA THR A 59 -18.01 14.96 -3.87
C THR A 59 -17.11 15.92 -4.66
N LEU A 60 -16.55 15.45 -5.78
CA LEU A 60 -15.57 16.20 -6.56
C LEU A 60 -16.20 16.97 -7.73
N HIS A 61 -17.41 16.57 -8.16
CA HIS A 61 -18.10 17.14 -9.30
C HIS A 61 -19.58 17.39 -8.98
N ASP A 62 -20.12 18.50 -9.51
CA ASP A 62 -21.56 18.82 -9.43
C ASP A 62 -22.34 17.92 -10.40
N THR A 63 -22.54 16.65 -10.06
CA THR A 63 -23.46 15.80 -10.82
C THR A 63 -24.64 15.40 -9.94
N LYS A 64 -25.85 15.64 -10.47
CA LYS A 64 -27.12 15.10 -9.96
C LYS A 64 -27.10 13.56 -9.87
N GLU A 65 -26.20 12.90 -10.59
CA GLU A 65 -25.92 11.46 -10.52
C GLU A 65 -25.31 11.01 -9.20
N THR A 66 -24.59 11.88 -8.49
CA THR A 66 -23.97 11.52 -7.20
C THR A 66 -25.04 11.22 -6.16
N ALA A 67 -26.14 11.98 -6.15
CA ALA A 67 -27.17 11.90 -5.11
C ALA A 67 -27.92 10.55 -5.08
N SER A 68 -28.13 9.89 -6.22
CA SER A 68 -28.86 8.61 -6.29
C SER A 68 -28.00 7.39 -5.97
N VAL A 69 -26.69 7.46 -6.21
CA VAL A 69 -25.73 6.38 -5.86
C VAL A 69 -25.20 6.54 -4.44
N GLN A 70 -25.10 7.78 -3.94
CA GLN A 70 -24.71 8.08 -2.56
C GLN A 70 -25.65 7.42 -1.54
N ALA A 71 -26.95 7.39 -1.85
CA ALA A 71 -27.97 6.72 -1.03
C ALA A 71 -27.75 5.20 -0.91
N PHE A 72 -27.03 4.58 -1.86
CA PHE A 72 -26.66 3.15 -1.79
C PHE A 72 -25.64 2.91 -0.67
N ASP A 73 -24.56 3.70 -0.61
CA ASP A 73 -23.50 3.57 0.40
C ASP A 73 -23.99 4.04 1.79
N ASP A 74 -25.03 4.89 1.82
CA ASP A 74 -25.72 5.27 3.05
C ASP A 74 -26.61 4.13 3.62
N ASN A 75 -27.17 3.26 2.77
CA ASN A 75 -27.93 2.07 3.19
C ASN A 75 -27.02 0.87 3.47
N ALA A 76 -25.91 0.80 2.75
CA ALA A 76 -24.89 -0.21 2.96
C ALA A 76 -24.00 0.23 4.11
N LYS A 77 -24.40 -0.01 5.36
CA LYS A 77 -23.62 0.00 6.63
C LYS A 77 -22.09 0.09 6.48
N ASP A 78 -21.62 1.21 6.00
CA ASP A 78 -20.25 1.64 5.81
C ASP A 78 -20.24 3.05 6.38
N VAL A 79 -19.06 3.48 6.76
CA VAL A 79 -18.82 4.70 7.53
C VAL A 79 -19.47 5.92 6.83
N SER A 80 -19.70 5.87 5.51
CA SER A 80 -20.39 6.86 4.67
C SER A 80 -21.76 7.36 5.18
N ALA A 81 -22.56 6.53 5.83
CA ALA A 81 -23.90 6.92 6.30
C ALA A 81 -23.86 7.93 7.46
N SER A 82 -22.76 7.97 8.21
CA SER A 82 -22.56 8.77 9.43
C SER A 82 -21.50 9.85 9.25
N VAL A 83 -21.10 10.12 8.01
CA VAL A 83 -19.91 10.89 7.68
C VAL A 83 -20.31 12.21 7.01
N ASP A 84 -19.64 13.29 7.40
CA ASP A 84 -19.92 14.63 6.90
C ASP A 84 -19.74 14.66 5.38
N LYS A 85 -20.84 14.99 4.69
CA LYS A 85 -20.88 15.12 3.22
C LYS A 85 -20.60 16.56 2.87
N GLN A 86 -19.49 16.78 2.18
CA GLN A 86 -19.03 18.13 1.86
C GLN A 86 -18.70 18.26 0.38
N MET A 87 -18.88 19.47 -0.14
CA MET A 87 -18.30 19.81 -1.43
C MET A 87 -16.80 19.95 -1.27
N ALA A 88 -16.05 19.30 -2.16
CA ALA A 88 -14.59 19.39 -2.13
C ALA A 88 -14.11 20.84 -2.28
N ALA A 89 -13.22 21.25 -1.38
CA ALA A 89 -12.48 22.51 -1.47
C ALA A 89 -11.65 22.55 -2.78
N PRO A 90 -11.28 23.75 -3.29
CA PRO A 90 -10.51 23.89 -4.52
C PRO A 90 -9.22 23.06 -4.53
N GLU A 91 -8.50 23.00 -3.42
CA GLU A 91 -7.25 22.23 -3.27
C GLU A 91 -7.50 20.72 -3.41
N LEU A 92 -8.62 20.22 -2.89
CA LEU A 92 -8.98 18.80 -3.02
C LEU A 92 -9.40 18.47 -4.46
N LYS A 93 -10.09 19.40 -5.15
CA LYS A 93 -10.44 19.25 -6.57
C LYS A 93 -9.18 19.26 -7.46
N GLU A 94 -8.22 20.13 -7.16
CA GLU A 94 -6.92 20.15 -7.86
C GLU A 94 -6.15 18.85 -7.63
N ALA A 95 -6.06 18.39 -6.37
CA ALA A 95 -5.43 17.10 -6.05
C ALA A 95 -6.10 15.93 -6.77
N ALA A 96 -7.44 15.90 -6.84
CA ALA A 96 -8.19 14.90 -7.59
C ALA A 96 -7.86 14.88 -9.09
N SER A 97 -7.65 16.06 -9.69
CA SER A 97 -7.23 16.18 -11.09
C SER A 97 -5.85 15.55 -11.30
N ILE A 98 -4.87 15.93 -10.47
CA ILE A 98 -3.49 15.41 -10.54
C ILE A 98 -3.45 13.89 -10.31
N VAL A 99 -4.24 13.39 -9.35
CA VAL A 99 -4.38 11.95 -9.10
C VAL A 99 -4.97 11.24 -10.31
N SER A 100 -6.01 11.81 -10.94
CA SER A 100 -6.59 11.24 -12.16
C SER A 100 -5.57 11.20 -13.30
N ASP A 101 -4.75 12.23 -13.46
CA ASP A 101 -3.68 12.27 -14.46
C ASP A 101 -2.61 11.20 -14.21
N HIS A 102 -2.21 10.98 -12.96
CA HIS A 102 -1.33 9.88 -12.59
C HIS A 102 -1.93 8.52 -12.92
N VAL A 103 -3.20 8.29 -12.58
CA VAL A 103 -3.90 7.05 -12.91
C VAL A 103 -3.93 6.86 -14.43
N ASN A 104 -4.39 7.83 -15.21
CA ASN A 104 -4.49 7.71 -16.67
C ASN A 104 -3.14 7.48 -17.35
N ARG A 105 -2.09 8.16 -16.90
CA ARG A 105 -0.73 7.98 -17.42
C ARG A 105 -0.22 6.55 -17.22
N LEU A 106 -0.51 5.95 -16.06
CA LEU A 106 -0.02 4.64 -15.63
C LEU A 106 -0.93 3.48 -16.07
N ALA A 107 -2.22 3.74 -16.27
CA ALA A 107 -3.24 2.81 -16.76
C ALA A 107 -2.83 2.15 -18.08
N ARG A 108 -2.06 2.84 -18.92
CA ARG A 108 -1.46 2.30 -20.16
C ARG A 108 -0.68 1.01 -19.96
N ARG A 109 -0.10 0.77 -18.77
CA ARG A 109 0.69 -0.43 -18.45
C ARG A 109 -0.16 -1.65 -18.10
N VAL A 110 -1.45 -1.44 -17.81
CA VAL A 110 -2.36 -2.48 -17.30
C VAL A 110 -3.67 -2.53 -18.09
N GLN A 111 -3.69 -2.04 -19.33
CA GLN A 111 -4.89 -1.92 -20.19
C GLN A 111 -5.72 -3.21 -20.27
N SER A 112 -5.08 -4.37 -20.41
CA SER A 112 -5.75 -5.68 -20.46
C SER A 112 -6.50 -6.03 -19.16
N SER A 113 -6.13 -5.40 -18.05
CA SER A 113 -6.72 -5.59 -16.74
C SER A 113 -7.79 -4.55 -16.39
N LEU A 114 -8.00 -3.52 -17.22
CA LEU A 114 -8.98 -2.48 -16.92
C LEU A 114 -10.39 -2.88 -17.37
N ALA A 115 -11.37 -2.46 -16.59
CA ALA A 115 -12.76 -2.45 -17.03
C ALA A 115 -12.91 -1.58 -18.29
N SER A 116 -13.77 -1.98 -19.20
CA SER A 116 -14.03 -1.29 -20.47
C SER A 116 -14.38 0.18 -20.27
N SER A 117 -15.13 0.52 -19.22
CA SER A 117 -15.51 1.90 -18.91
C SER A 117 -14.36 2.80 -18.42
N ASP A 118 -13.19 2.23 -18.11
CA ASP A 118 -12.01 2.95 -17.64
C ASP A 118 -10.85 2.95 -18.66
N ARG A 119 -10.99 2.26 -19.81
CA ARG A 119 -9.92 2.17 -20.84
C ARG A 119 -9.65 3.49 -21.54
N ASP A 120 -10.70 4.28 -21.78
CA ASP A 120 -10.63 5.59 -22.44
C ASP A 120 -10.35 6.75 -21.47
N GLY A 121 -10.18 6.44 -20.19
CA GLY A 121 -9.91 7.41 -19.15
C GLY A 121 -10.66 7.11 -17.86
N TRP A 122 -9.96 7.30 -16.75
CA TRP A 122 -10.46 7.22 -15.40
C TRP A 122 -10.48 8.61 -14.77
N ARG A 123 -11.60 8.93 -14.11
CA ARG A 123 -11.79 10.17 -13.36
C ARG A 123 -12.56 9.85 -12.10
N CYS A 124 -12.01 10.23 -10.95
CA CYS A 124 -12.69 10.01 -9.67
C CYS A 124 -13.93 10.90 -9.54
N SER A 125 -15.02 10.34 -9.02
CA SER A 125 -16.27 11.05 -8.73
C SER A 125 -16.28 11.61 -7.31
N TYR A 126 -15.58 10.93 -6.39
CA TYR A 126 -15.55 11.27 -4.98
C TYR A 126 -14.24 10.85 -4.31
N ALA A 127 -14.04 11.35 -3.09
CA ALA A 127 -12.99 10.91 -2.19
C ALA A 127 -13.59 10.57 -0.81
N LEU A 128 -13.32 9.35 -0.33
CA LEU A 128 -13.50 9.00 1.08
C LEU A 128 -12.24 9.39 1.84
N CYS A 129 -12.37 10.32 2.77
CA CYS A 129 -11.29 10.78 3.61
C CYS A 129 -11.32 10.08 4.97
N ASN A 130 -10.17 9.61 5.43
CA ASN A 130 -10.02 9.01 6.75
C ASN A 130 -8.89 9.70 7.51
N MET A 131 -9.14 10.13 8.73
CA MET A 131 -8.10 10.61 9.64
C MET A 131 -7.83 9.59 10.73
N TYR A 132 -6.55 9.22 10.83
CA TYR A 132 -5.99 8.40 11.89
C TYR A 132 -5.20 9.33 12.82
N GLN A 133 -5.70 9.57 14.03
CA GLN A 133 -5.13 10.52 14.98
C GLN A 133 -3.70 10.15 15.38
N ASP A 134 -3.44 8.85 15.52
CA ASP A 134 -2.14 8.30 15.87
C ASP A 134 -2.00 6.84 15.39
N GLY A 135 -0.97 6.14 15.91
CA GLY A 135 -0.70 4.75 15.59
C GLY A 135 -1.68 3.73 16.18
N GLN A 136 -2.50 4.09 17.17
CA GLN A 136 -3.50 3.17 17.76
C GLN A 136 -4.75 3.06 16.91
N GLU A 137 -4.93 3.97 15.96
CA GLU A 137 -6.00 3.99 14.97
C GLU A 137 -5.62 3.25 13.70
N GLY A 138 -6.60 2.64 13.04
CA GLY A 138 -6.35 1.81 11.86
C GLY A 138 -7.62 1.29 11.20
N VAL A 139 -7.44 0.44 10.21
CA VAL A 139 -8.52 -0.31 9.57
C VAL A 139 -7.99 -1.71 9.29
N GLY A 140 -8.74 -2.74 9.71
CA GLY A 140 -8.34 -4.13 9.53
C GLY A 140 -8.41 -4.60 8.07
N PRO A 141 -8.04 -5.87 7.78
CA PRO A 141 -8.00 -6.40 6.43
C PRO A 141 -9.37 -6.37 5.75
N HIS A 142 -9.47 -5.62 4.65
CA HIS A 142 -10.70 -5.50 3.87
C HIS A 142 -10.40 -5.33 2.38
N ALA A 143 -11.44 -5.46 1.57
CA ALA A 143 -11.47 -4.98 0.19
C ALA A 143 -12.64 -4.00 0.07
N ASP A 144 -12.51 -3.01 -0.80
CA ASP A 144 -13.53 -2.01 -1.05
C ASP A 144 -14.78 -2.67 -1.63
N ARG A 145 -15.96 -2.19 -1.21
CA ARG A 145 -17.24 -2.72 -1.69
C ARG A 145 -17.44 -2.38 -3.16
N LEU A 146 -17.75 -3.41 -3.95
CA LEU A 146 -17.83 -3.30 -5.41
C LEU A 146 -19.14 -2.71 -5.92
N THR A 147 -20.22 -2.66 -5.12
CA THR A 147 -21.56 -2.43 -5.68
C THR A 147 -21.71 -1.10 -6.41
N THR A 148 -21.11 -0.03 -5.90
CA THR A 148 -21.14 1.31 -6.53
C THR A 148 -19.94 1.55 -7.44
N LEU A 149 -18.90 0.70 -7.36
CA LEU A 149 -17.66 0.81 -8.13
C LEU A 149 -17.66 -0.06 -9.39
N GLY A 150 -18.53 -1.08 -9.42
CA GLY A 150 -18.58 -2.11 -10.45
C GLY A 150 -17.43 -3.12 -10.38
N PRO A 151 -17.36 -4.02 -11.37
CA PRO A 151 -16.26 -4.96 -11.53
C PRO A 151 -14.96 -4.23 -11.89
N ARG A 152 -13.83 -4.79 -11.44
CA ARG A 152 -12.48 -4.32 -11.75
C ARG A 152 -12.30 -2.81 -11.53
N PRO A 153 -12.60 -2.30 -10.32
CA PRO A 153 -12.46 -0.87 -10.06
C PRO A 153 -11.00 -0.48 -9.86
N ILE A 154 -10.66 0.72 -10.31
CA ILE A 154 -9.41 1.40 -9.95
C ILE A 154 -9.67 2.26 -8.70
N ILE A 155 -8.81 2.14 -7.70
CA ILE A 155 -8.85 2.98 -6.49
C ILE A 155 -7.51 3.67 -6.32
N ALA A 156 -7.53 4.97 -6.03
CA ALA A 156 -6.32 5.77 -5.85
C ALA A 156 -6.31 6.35 -4.44
N SER A 157 -5.31 5.98 -3.62
CA SER A 157 -5.23 6.32 -2.20
C SER A 157 -4.04 7.23 -1.92
N LEU A 158 -4.31 8.51 -1.68
CA LEU A 158 -3.30 9.52 -1.34
C LEU A 158 -3.14 9.61 0.19
N SER A 159 -1.90 9.50 0.66
CA SER A 159 -1.53 9.63 2.07
C SER A 159 -0.86 10.98 2.34
N LEU A 160 -1.35 11.71 3.34
CA LEU A 160 -0.79 12.98 3.80
C LEU A 160 -0.57 12.93 5.31
N GLY A 161 0.51 13.53 5.77
CA GLY A 161 0.85 13.63 7.20
C GLY A 161 1.79 12.52 7.65
N ALA A 162 1.55 11.97 8.85
CA ALA A 162 2.44 11.00 9.48
C ALA A 162 2.58 9.69 8.68
N THR A 163 3.79 9.12 8.68
CA THR A 163 4.10 7.88 7.95
C THR A 163 3.37 6.69 8.57
N ARG A 164 2.67 5.90 7.75
CA ARG A 164 2.01 4.66 8.20
C ARG A 164 2.27 3.51 7.24
N ILE A 165 2.21 2.29 7.78
CA ILE A 165 2.25 1.07 6.97
C ILE A 165 0.88 0.89 6.31
N PHE A 166 0.91 0.53 5.04
CA PHE A 166 -0.21 -0.04 4.30
C PHE A 166 0.15 -1.47 3.95
N ARG A 167 -0.62 -2.42 4.47
CA ARG A 167 -0.35 -3.84 4.30
C ARG A 167 -1.33 -4.43 3.30
N ILE A 168 -0.80 -5.15 2.33
CA ILE A 168 -1.52 -5.83 1.26
C ILE A 168 -1.40 -7.34 1.48
N LYS A 169 -2.52 -8.07 1.48
CA LYS A 169 -2.59 -9.51 1.74
C LYS A 169 -3.33 -10.23 0.62
N CYS A 170 -2.74 -11.29 0.07
CA CYS A 170 -3.43 -12.09 -0.94
C CYS A 170 -4.54 -12.92 -0.28
N MET A 171 -5.74 -12.96 -0.88
CA MET A 171 -6.87 -13.73 -0.35
C MET A 171 -6.75 -15.23 -0.61
N THR A 172 -6.00 -15.60 -1.65
CA THR A 172 -5.63 -16.99 -1.92
C THR A 172 -4.13 -17.14 -1.70
N PRO A 173 -3.67 -18.09 -0.89
CA PRO A 173 -2.28 -18.52 -0.99
C PRO A 173 -2.09 -18.95 -2.45
N GLN A 174 -1.14 -18.36 -3.17
CA GLN A 174 -0.74 -18.95 -4.46
C GLN A 174 -0.34 -20.39 -4.13
N ALA A 175 -1.14 -21.36 -4.58
CA ALA A 175 -0.81 -22.76 -4.42
C ALA A 175 0.56 -22.94 -5.06
N ASP A 176 1.49 -23.54 -4.30
CA ASP A 176 2.82 -23.87 -4.78
C ASP A 176 2.72 -24.42 -6.20
N ALA A 177 3.46 -23.79 -7.12
CA ALA A 177 3.80 -24.42 -8.38
C ALA A 177 4.63 -25.66 -8.03
N THR A 178 3.95 -26.76 -7.70
CA THR A 178 4.49 -28.11 -7.62
C THR A 178 4.84 -28.55 -9.02
N THR A 179 5.87 -27.92 -9.58
CA THR A 179 6.75 -28.62 -10.50
C THR A 179 7.38 -29.73 -9.67
N LYS A 180 6.86 -30.95 -9.84
CA LYS A 180 7.54 -32.16 -9.38
C LYS A 180 8.98 -32.05 -9.88
N PRO A 181 10.01 -32.22 -9.04
CA PRO A 181 11.37 -32.28 -9.54
C PRO A 181 11.42 -33.44 -10.53
N VAL A 182 11.65 -33.12 -11.80
CA VAL A 182 12.09 -34.10 -12.78
C VAL A 182 13.40 -34.63 -12.22
N THR A 183 13.36 -35.84 -11.69
CA THR A 183 14.56 -36.60 -11.36
C THR A 183 15.40 -36.68 -12.63
N PRO A 184 16.66 -36.21 -12.63
CA PRO A 184 17.54 -36.49 -13.75
C PRO A 184 17.82 -37.99 -13.71
N SER A 185 17.31 -38.72 -14.69
CA SER A 185 17.79 -40.07 -14.98
C SER A 185 19.29 -39.98 -15.26
N SER A 186 20.03 -40.77 -14.51
CA SER A 186 21.45 -41.08 -14.67
C SER A 186 21.89 -41.15 -16.14
N GLY A 187 22.92 -40.38 -16.51
CA GLY A 187 23.65 -40.62 -17.74
C GLY A 187 24.45 -39.42 -18.22
N TRP A 188 25.78 -39.61 -18.28
CA TRP A 188 26.78 -38.87 -19.04
C TRP A 188 27.51 -37.71 -18.34
N GLN A 189 28.60 -38.08 -17.67
CA GLN A 189 29.79 -37.24 -17.53
C GLN A 189 30.45 -37.07 -18.91
N GLN A 190 30.73 -35.83 -19.31
CA GLN A 190 31.96 -35.54 -20.03
C GLN A 190 32.43 -34.11 -19.73
N SER A 191 33.61 -34.07 -19.13
CA SER A 191 34.44 -32.92 -18.80
C SER A 191 34.93 -32.20 -20.06
N VAL A 192 34.90 -30.86 -20.06
CA VAL A 192 35.72 -30.04 -20.97
C VAL A 192 36.54 -29.07 -20.12
N GLN A 193 37.86 -29.21 -20.23
CA GLN A 193 38.89 -28.38 -19.60
C GLN A 193 39.04 -27.06 -20.38
N LEU A 194 39.23 -25.96 -19.65
CA LEU A 194 39.66 -24.67 -20.20
C LEU A 194 41.20 -24.66 -20.31
N PRO A 195 41.80 -24.23 -21.44
CA PRO A 195 43.24 -24.04 -21.51
C PRO A 195 43.65 -22.65 -21.00
N VAL A 196 44.74 -22.65 -20.25
CA VAL A 196 45.46 -21.47 -19.72
C VAL A 196 46.87 -21.50 -20.33
N SER A 197 47.36 -20.36 -20.85
CA SER A 197 48.76 -19.85 -20.81
C SER A 197 49.01 -18.86 -21.98
N GLU A 198 49.34 -17.56 -21.81
CA GLU A 198 50.59 -16.87 -21.35
C GLU A 198 51.64 -16.58 -22.49
N PRO A 199 52.65 -15.67 -22.36
CA PRO A 199 52.65 -14.30 -22.95
C PRO A 199 53.91 -13.92 -23.82
N LEU A 200 54.08 -12.60 -24.13
CA LEU A 200 55.28 -11.85 -24.63
C LEU A 200 55.42 -11.75 -26.18
N HIS A 201 55.96 -10.71 -26.86
CA HIS A 201 56.68 -9.46 -26.53
C HIS A 201 56.65 -8.47 -27.74
N ALA A 202 57.30 -7.31 -27.58
CA ALA A 202 57.18 -6.01 -28.29
C ALA A 202 57.78 -5.87 -29.72
N ALA A 203 57.40 -4.78 -30.43
CA ALA A 203 58.32 -3.92 -31.22
C ALA A 203 57.63 -2.69 -31.89
N HIS A 204 58.18 -1.49 -31.63
CA HIS A 204 58.32 -0.26 -32.45
C HIS A 204 57.13 0.27 -33.29
N GLY A 205 56.74 1.54 -33.33
CA GLY A 205 57.27 2.80 -32.80
C GLY A 205 56.65 4.00 -33.53
N ARG A 206 56.97 5.20 -33.03
CA ARG A 206 56.89 6.54 -33.64
C ARG A 206 55.80 7.50 -33.10
N VAL A 207 56.33 8.66 -32.76
CA VAL A 207 55.85 9.81 -31.99
C VAL A 207 55.10 10.81 -32.86
N VAL A 208 54.11 11.51 -32.30
CA VAL A 208 53.95 12.97 -32.48
C VAL A 208 53.25 13.58 -31.26
N HIS A 209 53.89 14.64 -30.74
CA HIS A 209 53.50 15.48 -29.61
C HIS A 209 52.48 16.56 -30.00
N SER A 210 51.59 16.92 -29.07
CA SER A 210 51.28 18.30 -28.62
C SER A 210 50.24 18.18 -27.50
N GLY A 211 50.57 18.34 -26.22
CA GLY A 211 50.81 19.63 -25.53
C GLY A 211 49.57 19.92 -24.64
N MET A 212 49.63 19.62 -23.33
CA MET A 212 49.89 20.55 -22.20
C MET A 212 48.75 21.57 -22.01
N GLN A 213 48.23 21.86 -20.80
CA GLN A 213 48.88 22.04 -19.50
C GLN A 213 47.77 22.17 -18.41
N ASP A 214 47.86 21.49 -17.25
CA ASP A 214 48.28 22.02 -15.91
C ASP A 214 47.11 22.62 -15.09
N ALA A 215 47.01 22.55 -13.76
CA ALA A 215 47.91 22.12 -12.69
C ALA A 215 47.11 21.77 -11.41
N ALA A 216 47.78 21.01 -10.53
CA ALA A 216 47.45 20.73 -9.14
C ALA A 216 47.97 21.82 -8.17
N ASP A 217 47.76 21.58 -6.86
CA ASP A 217 48.27 22.24 -5.63
C ASP A 217 47.18 22.99 -4.83
N ARG A 218 47.08 22.97 -3.48
CA ARG A 218 47.97 22.51 -2.40
C ARG A 218 47.20 22.42 -1.06
N MET A 219 47.77 21.65 -0.12
CA MET A 219 47.39 21.46 1.28
C MET A 219 47.62 22.68 2.20
N LYS A 220 46.96 22.76 3.38
CA LYS A 220 47.50 22.50 4.75
C LYS A 220 46.74 23.24 5.90
N ALA A 221 46.43 22.45 6.93
CA ALA A 221 46.61 22.65 8.38
C ALA A 221 46.19 23.96 9.11
N SER A 222 45.47 23.79 10.22
CA SER A 222 45.91 24.34 11.51
C SER A 222 45.33 23.55 12.70
N GLN A 223 46.15 23.39 13.72
CA GLN A 223 46.02 22.56 14.92
C GLN A 223 46.58 23.40 16.07
N HIS A 224 45.84 23.63 17.16
CA HIS A 224 46.39 23.95 18.50
C HIS A 224 45.26 23.90 19.55
N CYS A 225 45.29 22.98 20.52
CA CYS A 225 45.90 23.10 21.87
C CYS A 225 44.94 23.79 22.86
N MET A 226 44.77 23.43 24.14
CA MET A 226 45.43 22.52 25.09
C MET A 226 44.60 22.58 26.40
N ARG A 227 44.49 21.45 27.15
CA ARG A 227 44.69 21.25 28.62
C ARG A 227 43.97 22.18 29.66
N GLU A 228 43.55 21.85 30.89
CA GLU A 228 43.71 20.81 31.95
C GLU A 228 42.38 20.80 32.79
N GLY A 229 42.06 19.95 33.77
CA GLY A 229 42.76 18.94 34.54
C GLY A 229 41.82 18.28 35.59
N VAL A 230 42.14 17.02 35.90
CA VAL A 230 42.16 16.28 37.19
C VAL A 230 41.29 16.79 38.37
N GLN A 231 40.47 15.90 38.97
CA GLN A 231 40.68 15.38 40.33
C GLN A 231 39.69 14.27 40.74
N SER A 232 40.26 13.23 41.34
CA SER A 232 39.68 12.01 41.89
C SER A 232 39.19 12.18 43.32
N ILE A 233 38.17 11.41 43.75
CA ILE A 233 38.11 10.83 45.12
C ILE A 233 37.32 9.49 45.08
N ALA A 234 37.98 8.39 45.44
CA ALA A 234 37.43 7.16 46.06
C ALA A 234 37.88 7.19 47.56
N PRO A 235 37.60 6.23 48.50
CA PRO A 235 37.17 4.83 48.31
C PRO A 235 36.32 4.22 49.48
N LYS A 236 36.15 2.87 49.45
CA LYS A 236 36.09 1.85 50.55
C LYS A 236 34.92 0.87 50.32
N GLY A 237 35.06 -0.45 50.33
CA GLY A 237 36.21 -1.34 50.52
C GLY A 237 35.71 -2.79 50.72
N GLN A 238 36.57 -3.76 50.35
CA GLN A 238 36.74 -5.12 50.90
C GLN A 238 35.54 -6.11 50.82
N GLN A 239 35.67 -7.41 50.54
CA GLN A 239 36.78 -8.35 50.68
C GLN A 239 36.52 -9.59 49.80
N ALA A 240 37.60 -10.32 49.47
CA ALA A 240 37.62 -11.50 48.62
C ALA A 240 37.33 -12.81 49.38
N ALA A 241 36.77 -13.80 48.68
CA ALA A 241 37.04 -15.22 48.91
C ALA A 241 36.82 -16.01 47.61
N LEU A 242 37.89 -16.68 47.17
CA LEU A 242 37.93 -17.66 46.08
C LEU A 242 37.20 -18.93 46.51
N HIS A 243 36.51 -19.62 45.60
CA HIS A 243 36.47 -21.09 45.47
C HIS A 243 36.00 -21.44 44.05
N GLY A 244 36.74 -22.35 43.40
CA GLY A 244 36.50 -22.79 42.04
C GLY A 244 35.35 -23.79 41.91
N GLY A 245 34.77 -23.82 40.72
CA GLY A 245 33.79 -24.81 40.28
C GLY A 245 33.56 -24.63 38.79
N ASP A 246 33.85 -25.68 38.03
CA ASP A 246 33.58 -25.81 36.60
C ASP A 246 32.10 -25.59 36.29
N GLU A 247 31.76 -24.61 35.45
CA GLU A 247 30.49 -24.58 34.74
C GLU A 247 30.66 -24.14 33.28
N ALA A 248 30.01 -24.91 32.42
CA ALA A 248 30.11 -24.91 30.98
C ALA A 248 29.63 -23.59 30.34
N VAL A 249 30.40 -23.11 29.38
CA VAL A 249 30.03 -22.03 28.45
C VAL A 249 28.95 -22.56 27.49
N PRO A 250 27.73 -21.98 27.44
CA PRO A 250 26.78 -22.32 26.39
C PRO A 250 27.24 -21.70 25.08
N GLN A 251 27.51 -22.56 24.10
CA GLN A 251 27.82 -22.18 22.73
C GLN A 251 26.66 -21.37 22.15
N GLN A 252 26.95 -20.14 21.73
CA GLN A 252 26.04 -19.36 20.88
C GLN A 252 25.89 -20.09 19.54
N GLU A 253 24.71 -20.67 19.30
CA GLU A 253 24.31 -21.09 17.95
C GLU A 253 24.25 -19.85 17.05
N GLN A 254 25.23 -19.73 16.18
CA GLN A 254 25.21 -18.84 15.03
C GLN A 254 24.09 -19.32 14.09
N GLN A 255 22.90 -18.75 14.21
CA GLN A 255 21.83 -18.96 13.24
C GLN A 255 22.22 -18.31 11.91
N SER A 256 22.65 -19.16 10.98
CA SER A 256 22.96 -18.81 9.60
C SER A 256 21.74 -18.28 8.87
N CYS A 257 21.90 -17.20 8.09
CA CYS A 257 20.89 -16.69 7.17
C CYS A 257 20.41 -17.77 6.19
N PRO A 258 19.09 -17.92 5.97
CA PRO A 258 18.58 -18.81 4.93
C PRO A 258 18.86 -18.21 3.54
N LYS A 259 19.27 -19.08 2.60
CA LYS A 259 19.49 -18.76 1.18
C LYS A 259 18.17 -18.29 0.52
N PRO A 260 18.23 -17.46 -0.54
CA PRO A 260 17.05 -16.90 -1.17
C PRO A 260 16.32 -17.96 -2.01
N GLY A 261 15.33 -18.61 -1.41
CA GLY A 261 14.21 -19.20 -2.14
C GLY A 261 13.16 -18.12 -2.37
N ILE A 262 12.57 -18.05 -3.56
CA ILE A 262 11.45 -17.15 -3.87
C ILE A 262 10.28 -17.56 -2.96
N GLN A 263 10.11 -16.84 -1.85
CA GLN A 263 8.99 -17.04 -0.94
C GLN A 263 7.71 -16.56 -1.62
N SER A 264 6.68 -17.40 -1.62
CA SER A 264 5.30 -17.00 -1.92
C SER A 264 4.90 -15.91 -0.91
N VAL A 265 4.97 -14.64 -1.33
CA VAL A 265 4.69 -13.51 -0.45
C VAL A 265 3.18 -13.37 -0.29
N CYS A 266 2.64 -13.91 0.80
CA CYS A 266 1.20 -13.80 1.12
C CYS A 266 0.81 -12.41 1.68
N SER A 267 1.79 -11.57 2.04
CA SER A 267 1.58 -10.23 2.58
C SER A 267 2.76 -9.30 2.26
N VAL A 268 2.48 -8.07 1.81
CA VAL A 268 3.47 -7.03 1.51
C VAL A 268 3.16 -5.78 2.32
N ASP A 269 4.16 -5.21 2.99
CA ASP A 269 4.04 -3.96 3.75
C ASP A 269 4.69 -2.81 2.98
N VAL A 270 3.94 -1.72 2.81
CA VAL A 270 4.39 -0.51 2.12
C VAL A 270 4.37 0.65 3.09
N GLN A 271 5.49 1.36 3.22
CA GLN A 271 5.53 2.61 4.00
C GLN A 271 4.96 3.77 3.18
N LEU A 272 3.97 4.46 3.74
CA LEU A 272 3.29 5.61 3.16
C LEU A 272 3.61 6.89 3.96
N PRO A 273 4.74 7.56 3.67
CA PRO A 273 5.03 8.89 4.17
C PRO A 273 4.10 9.93 3.52
N HIS A 274 4.25 11.18 3.97
CA HIS A 274 3.55 12.33 3.41
C HIS A 274 3.64 12.36 1.87
N ASN A 275 2.55 12.74 1.22
CA ASN A 275 2.44 12.92 -0.23
C ASN A 275 2.74 11.66 -1.07
N THR A 276 2.34 10.49 -0.55
CA THR A 276 2.46 9.21 -1.28
C THR A 276 1.11 8.74 -1.79
N LEU A 277 1.02 8.49 -3.09
CA LEU A 277 -0.15 7.91 -3.76
C LEU A 277 0.06 6.42 -3.99
N VAL A 278 -0.92 5.61 -3.59
CA VAL A 278 -1.01 4.19 -3.95
C VAL A 278 -2.16 4.02 -4.93
N ILE A 279 -1.89 3.50 -6.12
CA ILE A 279 -2.91 3.12 -7.09
C ILE A 279 -3.12 1.62 -6.97
N MET A 280 -4.35 1.24 -6.65
CA MET A 280 -4.82 -0.14 -6.59
C MET A 280 -5.48 -0.49 -7.93
N TRP A 281 -4.77 -1.25 -8.75
CA TRP A 281 -5.27 -1.72 -10.04
C TRP A 281 -6.12 -2.98 -9.87
N PRO A 282 -7.06 -3.27 -10.77
CA PRO A 282 -7.68 -4.59 -10.82
C PRO A 282 -6.62 -5.68 -11.02
N PRO A 283 -6.70 -6.84 -10.34
CA PRO A 283 -7.83 -7.32 -9.55
C PRO A 283 -7.65 -7.11 -8.03
N MET A 284 -7.17 -5.95 -7.57
CA MET A 284 -6.88 -5.69 -6.15
C MET A 284 -8.08 -5.98 -5.25
N GLN A 285 -9.28 -5.47 -5.58
CA GLN A 285 -10.44 -5.62 -4.70
C GLN A 285 -11.08 -7.02 -4.77
N GLU A 286 -10.74 -7.79 -5.80
CA GLU A 286 -11.25 -9.15 -6.00
C GLU A 286 -10.37 -10.22 -5.34
N ALA A 287 -9.05 -10.06 -5.39
CA ALA A 287 -8.10 -11.10 -4.99
C ALA A 287 -7.22 -10.73 -3.79
N TRP A 288 -7.26 -9.47 -3.33
CA TRP A 288 -6.39 -8.97 -2.27
C TRP A 288 -7.17 -8.17 -1.24
N LYS A 289 -6.71 -8.24 0.01
CA LYS A 289 -7.16 -7.35 1.09
C LYS A 289 -6.06 -6.35 1.39
N HIS A 290 -6.46 -5.21 1.93
CA HIS A 290 -5.55 -4.22 2.46
C HIS A 290 -5.95 -3.77 3.85
N GLU A 291 -4.98 -3.29 4.62
CA GLU A 291 -5.18 -2.78 5.97
C GLU A 291 -4.20 -1.64 6.31
N VAL A 292 -4.60 -0.82 7.28
CA VAL A 292 -3.71 0.12 7.98
C VAL A 292 -3.57 -0.43 9.40
N PRO A 293 -2.53 -1.22 9.69
CA PRO A 293 -2.37 -1.85 10.98
C PRO A 293 -2.03 -0.81 12.05
N LYS A 294 -2.43 -1.11 13.29
CA LYS A 294 -2.00 -0.34 14.46
C LYS A 294 -0.47 -0.41 14.60
N CYS A 295 0.15 0.69 15.00
CA CYS A 295 1.59 0.79 15.21
C CYS A 295 1.87 1.53 16.53
N ARG A 296 2.88 1.08 17.28
CA ARG A 296 3.34 1.77 18.49
C ARG A 296 4.12 3.05 18.18
N HIS A 297 4.92 3.02 17.11
CA HIS A 297 5.78 4.11 16.70
C HIS A 297 5.31 4.67 15.36
N VAL A 298 4.96 5.95 15.35
CA VAL A 298 4.56 6.67 14.14
C VAL A 298 5.54 7.81 13.94
N GLU A 299 6.15 7.87 12.77
CA GLU A 299 7.00 8.99 12.37
C GLU A 299 6.12 10.22 12.19
N THR A 300 6.42 11.28 12.95
CA THR A 300 5.61 12.48 13.01
C THR A 300 5.86 13.39 11.82
N HIS A 301 4.81 14.10 11.38
CA HIS A 301 4.89 15.12 10.36
C HIS A 301 4.81 16.54 10.96
N PRO A 302 5.57 17.54 10.47
CA PRO A 302 5.60 18.89 11.05
C PRO A 302 4.24 19.59 11.15
N ILE A 303 3.30 19.29 10.23
CA ILE A 303 1.97 19.93 10.19
C ILE A 303 0.95 19.19 11.06
N SER A 304 0.96 17.85 11.04
CA SER A 304 -0.13 17.03 11.61
C SER A 304 0.31 16.22 12.83
N GLY A 305 1.56 16.35 13.28
CA GLY A 305 2.11 15.55 14.37
C GLY A 305 2.04 14.06 14.04
N LYS A 306 1.37 13.28 14.89
CA LYS A 306 1.17 11.83 14.69
C LYS A 306 0.01 11.49 13.76
N ALA A 307 -0.79 12.48 13.36
CA ALA A 307 -1.99 12.24 12.57
C ALA A 307 -1.64 12.01 11.08
N ARG A 308 -2.34 11.04 10.48
CA ARG A 308 -2.33 10.75 9.05
C ARG A 308 -3.72 10.94 8.48
N ILE A 309 -3.80 11.65 7.36
CA ILE A 309 -4.99 11.75 6.53
C ILE A 309 -4.81 10.90 5.28
N ASN A 310 -5.84 10.13 4.94
CA ASN A 310 -5.89 9.31 3.73
C ASN A 310 -7.10 9.68 2.89
N LEU A 311 -6.86 10.09 1.65
CA LEU A 311 -7.89 10.35 0.65
C LEU A 311 -7.95 9.17 -0.32
N THR A 312 -9.07 8.45 -0.30
CA THR A 312 -9.35 7.32 -1.18
C THR A 312 -10.27 7.79 -2.30
N PHE A 313 -9.68 8.12 -3.45
CA PHE A 313 -10.35 8.56 -4.67
C PHE A 313 -10.95 7.38 -5.42
N ARG A 314 -12.22 7.50 -5.80
CA ARG A 314 -13.01 6.43 -6.40
C ARG A 314 -13.92 7.00 -7.49
N ARG A 315 -14.23 6.17 -8.49
CA ARG A 315 -15.21 6.49 -9.55
C ARG A 315 -16.51 5.76 -9.26
N LEU A 316 -17.61 6.51 -9.12
CA LEU A 316 -18.93 5.91 -9.03
C LEU A 316 -19.37 5.43 -10.41
N LYS A 317 -20.03 4.28 -10.44
CA LYS A 317 -20.65 3.69 -11.62
C LYS A 317 -22.14 3.44 -11.31
N PRO A 318 -23.00 4.47 -11.45
CA PRO A 318 -24.41 4.42 -11.07
C PRO A 318 -25.19 3.23 -11.62
N GLU A 319 -24.81 2.78 -12.82
CA GLU A 319 -25.41 1.64 -13.49
C GLU A 319 -25.31 0.35 -12.67
N TRP A 320 -24.27 0.19 -11.85
CA TRP A 320 -24.10 -1.00 -11.02
C TRP A 320 -24.93 -0.96 -9.73
N ALA A 321 -25.09 0.23 -9.15
CA ALA A 321 -26.03 0.43 -8.06
C ALA A 321 -27.46 0.18 -8.55
N ALA A 322 -27.84 0.71 -9.70
CA ALA A 322 -29.17 0.48 -10.30
C ALA A 322 -29.45 -0.99 -10.65
N LYS A 323 -28.41 -1.74 -11.06
CA LYS A 323 -28.50 -3.19 -11.33
C LYS A 323 -28.54 -4.05 -10.07
N SER A 324 -28.25 -3.50 -8.90
CA SER A 324 -28.21 -4.29 -7.68
C SER A 324 -29.63 -4.65 -7.21
N PRO A 325 -29.98 -5.95 -7.13
CA PRO A 325 -31.32 -6.39 -6.77
C PRO A 325 -31.58 -6.21 -5.26
N CYS A 326 -32.84 -6.09 -4.88
CA CYS A 326 -33.25 -6.20 -3.48
C CYS A 326 -33.23 -7.67 -3.03
N CYS A 327 -32.64 -7.93 -1.87
CA CYS A 327 -32.71 -9.23 -1.22
C CYS A 327 -34.05 -9.43 -0.48
N ARG A 328 -34.30 -10.63 0.06
CA ARG A 328 -35.53 -10.94 0.82
C ARG A 328 -35.68 -10.19 2.14
N CYS A 329 -34.63 -9.50 2.61
CA CYS A 329 -34.73 -8.58 3.75
C CYS A 329 -35.19 -7.17 3.34
N ASN A 330 -35.59 -6.97 2.08
CA ASN A 330 -35.89 -5.66 1.50
C ASN A 330 -34.73 -4.67 1.60
N GLN A 331 -33.50 -5.19 1.54
CA GLN A 331 -32.25 -4.43 1.50
C GLN A 331 -31.58 -4.68 0.16
N GLN A 332 -30.88 -3.69 -0.37
CA GLN A 332 -30.14 -3.88 -1.61
C GLN A 332 -29.00 -4.88 -1.41
N ALA A 333 -28.86 -5.82 -2.33
CA ALA A 333 -27.80 -6.81 -2.29
C ALA A 333 -26.43 -6.14 -2.55
N VAL A 334 -25.37 -6.73 -2.01
CA VAL A 334 -24.00 -6.23 -2.21
C VAL A 334 -23.32 -7.07 -3.27
N MET A 335 -22.64 -6.41 -4.21
CA MET A 335 -21.82 -7.07 -5.21
C MET A 335 -20.53 -7.61 -4.57
N LYS A 336 -20.20 -8.87 -4.88
CA LYS A 336 -19.00 -9.56 -4.44
C LYS A 336 -18.36 -10.26 -5.63
N ALA A 337 -17.04 -10.36 -5.60
CA ALA A 337 -16.26 -11.14 -6.56
C ALA A 337 -16.17 -12.60 -6.09
N SER A 338 -16.36 -13.56 -7.00
CA SER A 338 -16.13 -14.98 -6.70
C SER A 338 -14.64 -15.29 -6.70
N LEU A 339 -14.12 -16.09 -5.78
CA LEU A 339 -12.75 -16.57 -5.95
C LEU A 339 -12.66 -17.42 -7.24
N PRO A 340 -11.63 -17.20 -8.09
CA PRO A 340 -11.40 -18.04 -9.25
C PRO A 340 -11.24 -19.51 -8.80
N SER A 341 -11.95 -20.44 -9.44
CA SER A 341 -11.83 -21.87 -9.14
C SER A 341 -10.55 -22.49 -9.74
N SER A 342 -9.92 -21.81 -10.69
CA SER A 342 -8.63 -22.13 -11.28
C SER A 342 -7.93 -20.87 -11.80
N ALA A 343 -6.63 -20.96 -12.08
CA ALA A 343 -5.85 -19.87 -12.69
C ALA A 343 -6.38 -19.43 -14.07
N THR A 344 -7.15 -20.29 -14.76
CA THR A 344 -7.73 -20.03 -16.08
C THR A 344 -9.21 -19.60 -16.02
N SER A 345 -9.84 -19.71 -14.85
CA SER A 345 -11.25 -19.35 -14.70
C SER A 345 -11.44 -17.83 -14.74
N GLN A 346 -12.39 -17.38 -15.56
CA GLN A 346 -12.73 -15.97 -15.63
C GLN A 346 -13.34 -15.51 -14.28
N GLN A 347 -12.87 -14.37 -13.79
CA GLN A 347 -13.40 -13.71 -12.59
C GLN A 347 -14.90 -13.43 -12.78
N ARG A 348 -15.74 -13.98 -11.91
CA ARG A 348 -17.19 -13.74 -11.89
C ARG A 348 -17.59 -12.88 -10.69
N TYR A 349 -18.78 -12.31 -10.78
CA TYR A 349 -19.35 -11.45 -9.74
C TYR A 349 -20.77 -11.87 -9.45
N TYR A 350 -21.22 -11.67 -8.23
CA TYR A 350 -22.55 -12.02 -7.76
C TYR A 350 -23.05 -11.01 -6.75
N PHE A 351 -24.36 -10.91 -6.61
CA PHE A 351 -25.04 -10.14 -5.60
C PHE A 351 -25.46 -11.05 -4.45
N ALA A 352 -25.17 -10.65 -3.22
CA ALA A 352 -25.55 -11.40 -2.02
C ALA A 352 -26.16 -10.50 -0.95
N CYS A 353 -27.02 -11.07 -0.10
CA CYS A 353 -27.51 -10.39 1.09
C CYS A 353 -26.33 -10.04 2.02
N ASP A 354 -26.28 -8.80 2.51
CA ASP A 354 -25.30 -8.32 3.50
C ASP A 354 -26.00 -7.82 4.77
N ASN A 355 -27.08 -8.50 5.19
CA ASN A 355 -27.76 -8.12 6.42
C ASN A 355 -26.89 -8.46 7.64
N THR A 356 -26.23 -7.44 8.19
CA THR A 356 -25.42 -7.57 9.42
C THR A 356 -26.16 -7.28 10.74
N LYS A 357 -27.44 -6.85 10.70
CA LYS A 357 -28.24 -6.51 11.90
C LYS A 357 -28.98 -7.72 12.48
N GLY A 358 -28.99 -8.84 11.76
CA GLY A 358 -29.66 -10.09 12.12
C GLY A 358 -29.24 -11.18 11.15
N PRO A 359 -29.93 -12.34 11.14
CA PRO A 359 -29.63 -13.39 10.17
C PRO A 359 -29.86 -12.88 8.74
N GLY A 360 -28.92 -13.17 7.86
CA GLY A 360 -29.06 -12.91 6.43
C GLY A 360 -30.10 -13.83 5.81
N CYS A 361 -30.84 -13.34 4.81
CA CYS A 361 -31.84 -14.16 4.12
C CYS A 361 -31.27 -15.15 3.11
N GLY A 362 -29.93 -15.29 3.01
CA GLY A 362 -29.28 -16.18 2.05
C GLY A 362 -29.53 -15.84 0.56
N PHE A 363 -30.00 -14.64 0.24
CA PHE A 363 -30.19 -14.22 -1.15
C PHE A 363 -28.85 -14.25 -1.91
N PHE A 364 -28.90 -14.77 -3.12
CA PHE A 364 -27.79 -14.88 -4.05
C PHE A 364 -28.29 -14.75 -5.49
N SER A 365 -27.57 -14.01 -6.33
CA SER A 365 -27.80 -13.95 -7.77
C SER A 365 -26.51 -13.64 -8.51
N TRP A 366 -26.24 -14.32 -9.63
CA TRP A 366 -25.09 -13.99 -10.47
C TRP A 366 -25.26 -12.64 -11.15
N ALA A 367 -24.21 -11.81 -11.14
CA ALA A 367 -24.20 -10.57 -11.90
C ALA A 367 -24.01 -10.88 -13.39
N GLN A 368 -24.88 -10.34 -14.23
CA GLN A 368 -24.73 -10.45 -15.69
C GLN A 368 -23.78 -9.35 -16.18
N ILE A 369 -22.55 -9.73 -16.53
CA ILE A 369 -21.52 -8.83 -17.04
C ILE A 369 -21.28 -9.18 -18.51
N VAL A 370 -21.73 -8.32 -19.42
CA VAL A 370 -21.73 -8.60 -20.87
C VAL A 370 -20.35 -8.37 -21.49
N ALA A 371 -19.49 -7.57 -20.86
CA ALA A 371 -18.07 -7.42 -21.19
C ALA A 371 -17.30 -6.86 -19.99
N ILE A 372 -16.06 -7.33 -19.79
CA ILE A 372 -15.10 -6.80 -18.81
C ILE A 372 -14.15 -5.84 -19.51
#